data_AF-A0A936MVC4-F1
#
_entry.id   AF-A0A936MVC4-F1
#
_cell.length_a   1.000
_cell.length_b   1.000
_cell.length_c   1.000
_cell.angle_alpha   90.00
_cell.angle_beta   90.00
_cell.angle_gamma   90.00
#
_symmetry.space_group_name_H-M   'P 1'
#
loop_
_entity.id
_entity.type
_entity.pdbx_description
1 polymer ?
#
loop_
_entity_poly.entity_id
_entity_poly.type
_entity_poly.pdbx_seq_one_letter_code
_entity_poly.pdbx_strand_id
1 'polypeptide(L)'
;MRSLFTLLAACCVLALHAQQQVRITRWDAIRTGNDLIKGRAAKAALQATGLPDDQQALVVTNSGAQFWPASLMNDSARQANAPYIGNYVAYRMFSFHEDTVPFTVVMIPAKDNIHMPEDLRPTADLFLAVADAGLADAAPARQRPEISRGPRWKDRDQAVILKPAEVYATYDLGADAVARQALSDAGMSIPEIEAVAFRSHERNWPDGIDTYEERSARISQFGKYKAFVGATWDDKVVLIVPVEKNRSMPKLMRPYVDIYLVYAKSAVSVRSKRRK
;
A
#
# COMPACT_ATOMS: atom_id res chain seq x y z
N MET A 1 -46.02 8.86 -42.48
CA MET A 1 -46.06 10.10 -41.68
C MET A 1 -45.55 9.73 -40.29
N ARG A 2 -44.24 9.75 -40.02
CA ARG A 2 -43.39 10.90 -39.64
C ARG A 2 -43.97 11.72 -38.47
N SER A 3 -43.38 11.49 -37.29
CA SER A 3 -43.09 12.42 -36.16
C SER A 3 -42.45 11.51 -35.08
N LEU A 4 -41.15 11.41 -34.82
CA LEU A 4 -40.04 12.38 -34.66
C LEU A 4 -40.17 13.28 -33.42
N PHE A 5 -39.69 12.77 -32.28
CA PHE A 5 -39.19 13.47 -31.07
C PHE A 5 -38.54 12.36 -30.22
N THR A 6 -37.28 11.95 -30.41
CA THR A 6 -36.00 12.55 -30.03
C THR A 6 -35.96 13.31 -28.69
N LEU A 7 -34.98 12.89 -27.86
CA LEU A 7 -34.32 13.61 -26.75
C LEU A 7 -35.12 13.67 -25.43
N LEU A 8 -34.71 13.03 -24.33
CA LEU A 8 -33.44 13.27 -23.64
C LEU A 8 -33.07 12.07 -22.76
N ALA A 9 -31.84 11.57 -22.92
CA ALA A 9 -31.19 10.72 -21.96
C ALA A 9 -30.90 11.53 -20.69
N ALA A 10 -31.69 11.34 -19.64
CA ALA A 10 -31.28 11.66 -18.28
C ALA A 10 -30.54 10.44 -17.73
N CYS A 11 -29.28 10.30 -18.16
CA CYS A 11 -28.27 9.64 -17.36
C CYS A 11 -28.18 10.40 -16.03
N CYS A 12 -29.01 10.05 -15.05
CA CYS A 12 -28.73 10.31 -13.65
C CYS A 12 -27.57 9.40 -13.25
N VAL A 13 -26.38 9.72 -13.76
CA VAL A 13 -25.14 9.42 -13.07
C VAL A 13 -25.25 10.25 -11.80
N LEU A 14 -25.78 9.63 -10.74
CA LEU A 14 -25.46 10.04 -9.39
C LEU A 14 -23.94 9.96 -9.33
N ALA A 15 -23.33 11.13 -9.53
CA ALA A 15 -21.93 11.36 -9.25
C ALA A 15 -21.75 11.06 -7.76
N LEU A 16 -21.43 9.79 -7.47
CA LEU A 16 -20.47 9.43 -6.44
C LEU A 16 -19.30 10.38 -6.66
N HIS A 17 -19.34 11.53 -6.00
CA HIS A 17 -18.19 12.40 -5.88
C HIS A 17 -17.18 11.55 -5.15
N ALA A 18 -16.25 10.95 -5.91
CA ALA A 18 -15.01 10.46 -5.37
C ALA A 18 -14.43 11.64 -4.59
N GLN A 19 -14.48 11.59 -3.25
CA GLN A 19 -13.96 12.66 -2.42
C GLN A 19 -12.50 12.86 -2.84
N GLN A 20 -12.21 14.03 -3.40
CA GLN A 20 -10.90 14.25 -4.02
C GLN A 20 -9.85 14.26 -2.92
N GLN A 21 -8.89 13.33 -3.01
CA GLN A 21 -7.77 13.29 -2.08
C GLN A 21 -6.91 14.54 -2.29
N VAL A 22 -6.50 15.15 -1.18
CA VAL A 22 -5.66 16.35 -1.15
C VAL A 22 -4.46 16.16 -0.27
N ARG A 23 -3.43 16.96 -0.55
CA ARG A 23 -2.23 17.08 0.26
C ARG A 23 -2.19 18.47 0.89
N ILE A 24 -1.98 18.51 2.19
CA ILE A 24 -1.69 19.76 2.91
C ILE A 24 -0.21 20.09 2.67
N THR A 25 0.08 21.10 1.86
CA THR A 25 1.44 21.48 1.48
C THR A 25 2.04 22.50 2.44
N ARG A 26 1.21 23.18 3.22
CA ARG A 26 1.58 24.29 4.09
C ARG A 26 0.96 24.13 5.47
N TRP A 27 1.81 24.10 6.50
CA TRP A 27 1.38 23.97 7.89
C TRP A 27 0.73 25.25 8.43
N ASP A 28 1.12 26.40 7.88
CA ASP A 28 0.64 27.74 8.24
C ASP A 28 -0.70 28.08 7.56
N ALA A 29 -1.10 27.32 6.55
CA ALA A 29 -2.40 27.41 5.92
C ALA A 29 -3.51 26.69 6.70
N ILE A 30 -3.16 25.86 7.68
CA ILE A 30 -4.11 25.22 8.60
C ILE A 30 -4.61 26.30 9.55
N ARG A 31 -5.91 26.58 9.51
CA ARG A 31 -6.50 27.61 10.35
C ARG A 31 -6.81 27.06 11.73
N THR A 32 -6.34 27.75 12.77
CA THR A 32 -6.57 27.41 14.17
C THR A 32 -7.82 28.09 14.70
N GLY A 33 -8.55 27.40 15.58
CA GLY A 33 -9.68 27.96 16.32
C GLY A 33 -10.89 27.03 16.36
N ASN A 34 -11.50 26.93 17.54
CA ASN A 34 -12.59 26.00 17.87
C ASN A 34 -13.94 26.27 17.16
N ASP A 35 -14.02 27.31 16.32
CA ASP A 35 -15.30 27.84 15.82
C ASP A 35 -15.35 28.00 14.30
N LEU A 36 -14.37 27.48 13.57
CA LEU A 36 -14.26 27.67 12.13
C LEU A 36 -15.44 27.11 11.34
N ILE A 37 -15.87 25.90 11.68
CA ILE A 37 -17.05 25.28 11.06
C ILE A 37 -18.36 25.84 11.64
N LYS A 38 -18.29 26.64 12.71
CA LYS A 38 -19.45 27.33 13.30
C LYS A 38 -19.71 28.69 12.65
N GLY A 39 -18.78 29.21 11.84
CA GLY A 39 -18.97 30.43 11.07
C GLY A 39 -20.14 30.32 10.09
N ARG A 40 -20.84 31.44 9.84
CA ARG A 40 -22.04 31.46 8.98
C ARG A 40 -21.76 30.90 7.58
N ALA A 41 -20.62 31.28 6.99
CA ALA A 41 -20.20 30.82 5.66
C ALA A 41 -19.92 29.31 5.63
N ALA A 42 -19.15 28.80 6.61
CA ALA A 42 -18.83 27.37 6.72
C ALA A 42 -20.08 26.53 6.99
N LYS A 43 -21.01 27.00 7.84
CA LYS A 43 -22.28 26.30 8.11
C LYS A 43 -23.17 26.23 6.88
N ALA A 44 -23.28 27.32 6.13
CA ALA A 44 -24.04 27.33 4.88
C ALA A 44 -23.44 26.37 3.84
N ALA A 45 -22.11 26.35 3.72
CA ALA A 45 -21.41 25.41 2.84
C ALA A 45 -21.59 23.95 3.27
N LEU A 46 -21.52 23.67 4.58
CA LEU A 46 -21.77 22.34 5.14
C LEU A 46 -23.21 21.88 4.86
N GLN A 47 -24.22 22.73 5.04
CA GLN A 47 -25.61 22.40 4.71
C GLN A 47 -25.80 22.12 3.22
N ALA A 48 -25.11 22.87 2.35
CA ALA A 48 -25.16 22.69 0.91
C ALA A 48 -24.55 21.34 0.44
N THR A 49 -23.79 20.64 1.28
CA THR A 49 -23.28 19.29 0.95
C THR A 49 -24.39 18.24 0.87
N GLY A 50 -25.55 18.50 1.49
CA GLY A 50 -26.64 17.52 1.59
C GLY A 50 -26.36 16.33 2.51
N LEU A 51 -25.31 16.41 3.34
CA LEU A 51 -25.02 15.38 4.34
C LEU A 51 -26.15 15.29 5.38
N PRO A 52 -26.45 14.10 5.91
CA PRO A 52 -27.36 13.93 7.04
C PRO A 52 -26.98 14.79 8.27
N ASP A 53 -27.97 15.20 9.07
CA ASP A 53 -27.78 16.11 10.20
C ASP A 53 -26.80 15.55 11.26
N ASP A 54 -26.78 14.24 11.48
CA ASP A 54 -25.85 13.55 12.36
C ASP A 54 -24.40 13.65 11.84
N GLN A 55 -24.20 13.53 10.53
CA GLN A 55 -22.87 13.70 9.92
C GLN A 55 -22.43 15.17 9.94
N GLN A 56 -23.35 16.12 9.71
CA GLN A 56 -23.03 17.55 9.87
C GLN A 56 -22.62 17.87 11.31
N ALA A 57 -23.33 17.32 12.31
CA ALA A 57 -22.98 17.47 13.71
C ALA A 57 -21.62 16.86 14.05
N LEU A 58 -21.27 15.72 13.44
CA LEU A 58 -19.96 15.09 13.59
C LEU A 58 -18.84 16.01 13.07
N VAL A 59 -19.00 16.58 11.86
CA VAL A 59 -18.00 17.50 11.27
C VAL A 59 -17.78 18.71 12.18
N VAL A 60 -18.85 19.31 12.69
CA VAL A 60 -18.75 20.45 13.62
C VAL A 60 -18.06 20.03 14.92
N THR A 61 -18.42 18.89 15.50
CA THR A 61 -17.87 18.40 16.76
C THR A 61 -16.37 18.08 16.64
N ASN A 62 -16.00 17.26 15.66
CA ASN A 62 -14.65 16.74 15.47
C ASN A 62 -13.68 17.75 14.81
N SER A 63 -14.15 18.94 14.47
CA SER A 63 -13.28 20.05 14.03
C SER A 63 -12.67 20.84 15.18
N GLY A 64 -13.18 20.68 16.41
CA GLY A 64 -12.66 21.37 17.59
C GLY A 64 -11.26 20.92 17.97
N ALA A 65 -10.46 21.84 18.52
CA ALA A 65 -9.05 21.60 18.87
C ALA A 65 -8.85 20.46 19.89
N GLN A 66 -9.88 20.12 20.68
CA GLN A 66 -9.85 18.98 21.59
C GLN A 66 -9.72 17.61 20.88
N PHE A 67 -10.04 17.56 19.58
CA PHE A 67 -9.87 16.36 18.75
C PHE A 67 -8.60 16.40 17.91
N TRP A 68 -7.84 17.49 17.99
CA TRP A 68 -6.59 17.62 17.26
C TRP A 68 -5.47 16.89 18.03
N PRO A 69 -4.58 16.18 17.32
CA PRO A 69 -3.35 15.69 17.91
C PRO A 69 -2.54 16.83 18.56
N ALA A 70 -1.82 16.53 19.64
CA ALA A 70 -1.04 17.53 20.37
C ALA A 70 -0.05 18.30 19.46
N SER A 71 0.52 17.60 18.48
CA SER A 71 1.46 18.16 17.50
C SER A 71 0.82 19.11 16.46
N LEU A 72 -0.51 19.26 16.44
CA LEU A 72 -1.22 20.20 15.57
C LEU A 72 -1.83 21.40 16.31
N MET A 73 -1.91 21.35 17.64
CA MET A 73 -2.73 22.30 18.42
C MET A 73 -2.29 23.77 18.30
N ASN A 74 -0.98 24.04 18.19
CA ASN A 74 -0.45 25.40 18.11
C ASN A 74 0.59 25.54 16.98
N ASP A 75 0.88 26.79 16.62
CA ASP A 75 1.73 27.13 15.47
C ASP A 75 3.14 26.57 15.61
N SER A 76 3.74 26.64 16.81
CA SER A 76 5.06 26.07 17.08
C SER A 76 5.09 24.56 16.90
N ALA A 77 4.06 23.86 17.38
CA ALA A 77 3.93 22.41 17.21
C ALA A 77 3.77 22.04 15.72
N ARG A 78 2.95 22.79 14.97
CA ARG A 78 2.79 22.56 13.52
C ARG A 78 4.06 22.86 12.73
N GLN A 79 4.79 23.90 13.09
CA GLN A 79 6.07 24.24 12.47
C GLN A 79 7.11 23.14 12.73
N ALA A 80 7.22 22.65 13.97
CA ALA A 80 8.12 21.54 14.31
C ALA A 80 7.76 20.24 13.56
N ASN A 81 6.48 20.05 13.25
CA ASN A 81 5.96 18.87 12.55
C ASN A 81 5.68 19.10 11.05
N ALA A 82 6.09 20.25 10.49
CA ALA A 82 5.82 20.63 9.11
C ALA A 82 6.20 19.55 8.07
N PRO A 83 7.34 18.84 8.20
CA PRO A 83 7.70 17.77 7.26
C PRO A 83 6.70 16.61 7.22
N TYR A 84 5.96 16.38 8.30
CA TYR A 84 5.04 15.26 8.45
C TYR A 84 3.60 15.61 8.08
N ILE A 85 3.19 16.88 8.19
CA ILE A 85 1.81 17.33 7.89
C ILE A 85 1.40 16.97 6.46
N GLY A 86 2.32 17.05 5.50
CA GLY A 86 2.03 16.66 4.11
C GLY A 86 1.86 15.16 3.87
N ASN A 87 1.98 14.31 4.90
CA ASN A 87 1.83 12.85 4.81
C ASN A 87 0.45 12.36 5.27
N TYR A 88 -0.42 13.25 5.74
CA TYR A 88 -1.81 12.90 6.00
C TYR A 88 -2.51 12.49 4.70
N VAL A 89 -3.29 11.42 4.79
CA VAL A 89 -4.34 11.10 3.83
C VAL A 89 -5.55 11.95 4.19
N ALA A 90 -5.81 12.96 3.37
CA ALA A 90 -6.88 13.91 3.57
C ALA A 90 -7.78 13.99 2.33
N TYR A 91 -9.07 14.25 2.52
CA TYR A 91 -10.07 14.34 1.45
C TYR A 91 -10.83 15.66 1.53
N ARG A 92 -11.07 16.31 0.38
CA ARG A 92 -11.92 17.51 0.34
C ARG A 92 -13.35 17.13 0.71
N MET A 93 -13.94 17.89 1.64
CA MET A 93 -15.34 17.77 2.01
C MET A 93 -16.18 18.86 1.33
N PHE A 94 -15.87 20.11 1.63
CA PHE A 94 -16.53 21.29 1.06
C PHE A 94 -15.61 22.50 1.18
N SER A 95 -15.89 23.53 0.38
CA SER A 95 -15.15 24.78 0.39
C SER A 95 -16.08 25.93 0.75
N PHE A 96 -15.53 26.94 1.40
CA PHE A 96 -16.24 28.16 1.77
C PHE A 96 -15.28 29.33 1.66
N HIS A 97 -15.83 30.54 1.59
CA HIS A 97 -15.05 31.77 1.60
C HIS A 97 -15.29 32.48 2.91
N GLU A 98 -14.22 33.03 3.49
CA GLU A 98 -14.33 33.99 4.58
C GLU A 98 -13.53 35.23 4.18
N ASP A 99 -14.22 36.36 4.14
CA ASP A 99 -13.77 37.59 3.52
C ASP A 99 -13.30 37.36 2.06
N THR A 100 -12.00 37.43 1.82
CA THR A 100 -11.37 37.21 0.51
C THR A 100 -10.55 35.92 0.43
N VAL A 101 -10.53 35.12 1.49
CA VAL A 101 -9.68 33.92 1.58
C VAL A 101 -10.54 32.68 1.36
N PRO A 102 -10.25 31.87 0.31
CA PRO A 102 -10.91 30.59 0.13
C PRO A 102 -10.33 29.54 1.09
N PHE A 103 -11.23 28.84 1.77
CA PHE A 103 -10.92 27.72 2.66
C PHE A 103 -11.61 26.45 2.17
N THR A 104 -10.93 25.33 2.37
CA THR A 104 -11.50 24.00 2.17
C THR A 104 -11.43 23.24 3.48
N VAL A 105 -12.57 22.65 3.88
CA VAL A 105 -12.60 21.68 4.96
C VAL A 105 -12.15 20.33 4.42
N VAL A 106 -11.13 19.76 5.04
CA VAL A 106 -10.61 18.44 4.73
C VAL A 106 -10.93 17.46 5.85
N MET A 107 -11.32 16.25 5.47
CA MET A 107 -11.46 15.10 6.37
C MET A 107 -10.16 14.31 6.38
N ILE A 108 -9.67 13.98 7.57
CA ILE A 108 -8.51 13.12 7.80
C ILE A 108 -9.01 11.88 8.56
N PRO A 109 -9.28 10.76 7.85
CA PRO A 109 -9.82 9.57 8.51
C PRO A 109 -8.77 8.90 9.39
N ALA A 110 -9.14 8.52 10.62
CA ALA A 110 -8.19 7.87 11.53
C ALA A 110 -7.66 6.53 10.97
N LYS A 111 -8.55 5.75 10.36
CA LYS A 111 -8.22 4.45 9.74
C LYS A 111 -7.16 4.53 8.63
N ASP A 112 -7.15 5.63 7.88
CA ASP A 112 -6.26 5.80 6.71
C ASP A 112 -4.93 6.46 7.10
N ASN A 113 -4.81 6.89 8.36
CA ASN A 113 -3.67 7.65 8.89
C ASN A 113 -2.94 6.93 10.03
N ILE A 114 -3.10 5.61 10.15
CA ILE A 114 -2.37 4.79 11.15
C ILE A 114 -0.85 4.83 10.99
N HIS A 115 -0.34 5.20 9.80
CA HIS A 115 1.08 5.35 9.52
C HIS A 115 1.69 6.62 10.10
N MET A 116 0.86 7.58 10.55
CA MET A 116 1.37 8.82 11.15
C MET A 116 2.07 8.54 12.49
N PRO A 117 3.10 9.33 12.85
CA PRO A 117 3.71 9.31 14.18
C PRO A 117 2.65 9.44 15.27
N GLU A 118 2.88 8.85 16.44
CA GLU A 118 1.89 8.78 17.53
C GLU A 118 1.32 10.16 17.90
N ASP A 119 2.18 11.18 18.04
CA ASP A 119 1.77 12.54 18.42
C ASP A 119 1.03 13.32 17.32
N LEU A 120 1.00 12.78 16.09
CA LEU A 120 0.27 13.29 14.92
C LEU A 120 -0.87 12.35 14.51
N ARG A 121 -1.04 11.20 15.16
CA ARG A 121 -2.04 10.24 14.74
C ARG A 121 -3.42 10.67 15.26
N PRO A 122 -4.41 10.91 14.39
CA PRO A 122 -5.76 11.22 14.85
C PRO A 122 -6.39 9.98 15.48
N THR A 123 -7.03 10.16 16.63
CA THR A 123 -7.71 9.07 17.37
C THR A 123 -9.13 8.82 16.88
N ALA A 124 -9.70 9.78 16.16
CA ALA A 124 -10.98 9.73 15.45
C ALA A 124 -10.87 10.55 14.16
N ASP A 125 -11.88 10.47 13.28
CA ASP A 125 -11.87 11.27 12.05
C ASP A 125 -11.80 12.76 12.38
N LEU A 126 -10.75 13.40 11.86
CA LEU A 126 -10.38 14.78 12.15
C LEU A 126 -10.78 15.68 10.98
N PHE A 127 -11.33 16.86 11.28
CA PHE A 127 -11.71 17.83 10.26
C PHE A 127 -10.92 19.13 10.44
N LEU A 128 -10.20 19.54 9.39
CA LEU A 128 -9.39 20.76 9.40
C LEU A 128 -9.89 21.72 8.32
N ALA A 129 -9.97 23.01 8.65
CA ALA A 129 -10.11 24.06 7.65
C ALA A 129 -8.72 24.52 7.20
N VAL A 130 -8.44 24.41 5.91
CA VAL A 130 -7.14 24.75 5.31
C VAL A 130 -7.38 25.78 4.21
N ALA A 131 -6.60 26.87 4.20
CA ALA A 131 -6.66 27.83 3.10
C ALA A 131 -6.24 27.14 1.79
N ASP A 132 -6.93 27.43 0.69
CA ASP A 132 -6.70 26.72 -0.58
C ASP A 132 -5.25 26.87 -1.08
N ALA A 133 -4.59 27.99 -0.76
CA ALA A 133 -3.18 28.23 -1.07
C ALA A 133 -2.21 27.23 -0.38
N GLY A 134 -2.68 26.49 0.62
CA GLY A 134 -1.93 25.42 1.30
C GLY A 134 -2.40 24.01 0.96
N LEU A 135 -3.26 23.87 -0.04
CA LEU A 135 -3.72 22.58 -0.56
C LEU A 135 -3.18 22.36 -1.96
N ALA A 136 -2.71 21.15 -2.21
CA ALA A 136 -2.52 20.65 -3.56
C ALA A 136 -3.41 19.44 -3.74
N ASP A 137 -3.91 19.25 -4.96
CA ASP A 137 -4.53 17.98 -5.31
C ASP A 137 -3.49 16.89 -5.11
N ALA A 138 -3.86 15.85 -4.37
CA ALA A 138 -2.99 14.69 -4.28
C ALA A 138 -2.88 14.16 -5.72
N ALA A 139 -1.67 14.19 -6.29
CA ALA A 139 -1.41 13.48 -7.54
C ALA A 139 -2.07 12.11 -7.40
N PRO A 140 -2.87 11.66 -8.41
CA PRO A 140 -3.65 10.43 -8.31
C PRO A 140 -2.74 9.40 -7.70
N ALA A 141 -3.12 8.90 -6.51
CA ALA A 141 -2.23 8.13 -5.66
C ALA A 141 -1.48 7.19 -6.58
N ARG A 142 -0.17 7.40 -6.78
CA ARG A 142 0.65 6.43 -7.50
C ARG A 142 0.29 5.15 -6.82
N GLN A 143 -0.44 4.29 -7.52
CA GLN A 143 -1.08 3.11 -6.94
C GLN A 143 0.02 2.49 -6.12
N ARG A 144 -0.09 2.54 -4.78
CA ARG A 144 0.98 2.03 -3.92
C ARG A 144 1.21 0.63 -4.47
N PRO A 145 2.41 0.28 -4.97
CA PRO A 145 2.60 -1.02 -5.59
C PRO A 145 2.07 -2.01 -4.56
N GLU A 146 1.03 -2.77 -4.92
CA GLU A 146 0.41 -3.70 -3.99
C GLU A 146 1.55 -4.55 -3.45
N ILE A 147 1.89 -4.42 -2.16
CA ILE A 147 3.00 -5.16 -1.61
C ILE A 147 2.57 -6.62 -1.66
N SER A 148 3.01 -7.33 -2.69
CA SER A 148 2.58 -8.70 -2.91
C SER A 148 3.09 -9.57 -1.77
N ARG A 149 2.20 -10.41 -1.25
CA ARG A 149 2.59 -11.47 -0.31
C ARG A 149 3.40 -12.56 -1.00
N GLY A 150 3.45 -12.56 -2.32
CA GLY A 150 4.08 -13.58 -3.14
C GLY A 150 3.07 -14.33 -3.99
N PRO A 151 3.53 -15.04 -5.05
CA PRO A 151 2.67 -15.80 -5.92
C PRO A 151 2.01 -16.97 -5.17
N ARG A 152 0.76 -17.27 -5.55
CA ARG A 152 0.04 -18.43 -5.03
C ARG A 152 0.77 -19.73 -5.41
N TRP A 153 1.18 -20.50 -4.41
CA TRP A 153 1.93 -21.77 -4.57
C TRP A 153 1.06 -23.03 -4.49
N LYS A 154 -0.16 -22.95 -3.95
CA LYS A 154 -1.00 -24.14 -3.65
C LYS A 154 -1.34 -24.97 -4.88
N ASP A 155 -1.39 -24.35 -6.05
CA ASP A 155 -1.74 -25.01 -7.32
C ASP A 155 -0.51 -25.29 -8.20
N ARG A 156 0.69 -24.97 -7.70
CA ARG A 156 1.96 -25.24 -8.37
C ARG A 156 2.43 -26.68 -8.10
N ASP A 157 3.26 -27.19 -9.00
CA ASP A 157 3.91 -28.48 -8.82
C ASP A 157 4.94 -28.43 -7.68
N GLN A 158 5.07 -29.55 -6.95
CA GLN A 158 6.03 -29.63 -5.87
C GLN A 158 7.44 -29.86 -6.43
N ALA A 159 8.43 -29.19 -5.86
CA ALA A 159 9.82 -29.34 -6.21
C ALA A 159 10.62 -29.96 -5.05
N VAL A 160 11.59 -30.79 -5.39
CA VAL A 160 12.58 -31.37 -4.46
C VAL A 160 13.97 -30.92 -4.90
N ILE A 161 14.69 -30.26 -4.00
CA ILE A 161 16.06 -29.81 -4.24
C ILE A 161 16.99 -31.03 -4.08
N LEU A 162 17.59 -31.48 -5.19
CA LEU A 162 18.51 -32.61 -5.24
C LEU A 162 19.96 -32.18 -4.99
N LYS A 163 20.34 -31.02 -5.52
CA LYS A 163 21.70 -30.49 -5.40
C LYS A 163 21.68 -29.10 -4.75
N PRO A 164 21.63 -29.04 -3.41
CA PRO A 164 21.54 -27.77 -2.69
C PRO A 164 22.55 -26.69 -3.05
N ALA A 165 23.79 -27.09 -3.38
CA ALA A 165 24.88 -26.17 -3.68
C ALA A 165 24.74 -25.45 -5.04
N GLU A 166 23.90 -25.96 -5.95
CA GLU A 166 23.66 -25.32 -7.27
C GLU A 166 22.59 -24.21 -7.18
N VAL A 167 22.54 -23.51 -6.04
CA VAL A 167 21.66 -22.35 -5.82
C VAL A 167 22.34 -21.07 -6.31
N TYR A 168 21.61 -20.27 -7.08
CA TYR A 168 22.06 -18.96 -7.53
C TYR A 168 21.67 -17.88 -6.52
N ALA A 169 22.42 -17.79 -5.43
CA ALA A 169 22.09 -16.95 -4.27
C ALA A 169 22.11 -15.43 -4.54
N THR A 170 22.92 -14.98 -5.49
CA THR A 170 23.10 -13.57 -5.87
C THR A 170 22.53 -13.23 -7.24
N TYR A 171 21.76 -14.14 -7.84
CA TYR A 171 21.21 -13.91 -9.18
C TYR A 171 20.15 -12.82 -9.16
N ASP A 172 20.40 -11.77 -9.95
CA ASP A 172 19.49 -10.64 -10.10
C ASP A 172 18.38 -10.97 -11.10
N LEU A 173 17.32 -11.60 -10.57
CA LEU A 173 16.12 -11.90 -11.33
C LEU A 173 15.40 -10.62 -11.81
N GLY A 174 15.57 -9.50 -11.10
CA GLY A 174 14.90 -8.23 -11.42
C GLY A 174 15.47 -7.54 -12.66
N ALA A 175 16.75 -7.77 -12.96
CA ALA A 175 17.42 -7.29 -14.16
C ALA A 175 17.29 -8.24 -15.38
N ASP A 176 16.89 -9.50 -15.17
CA ASP A 176 16.79 -10.49 -16.23
C ASP A 176 15.40 -10.46 -16.91
N ALA A 177 15.36 -9.93 -18.14
CA ALA A 177 14.14 -9.83 -18.92
C ALA A 177 13.50 -11.20 -19.25
N VAL A 178 14.31 -12.24 -19.47
CA VAL A 178 13.83 -13.60 -19.79
C VAL A 178 13.19 -14.22 -18.55
N ALA A 179 13.84 -14.07 -17.39
CA ALA A 179 13.29 -14.55 -16.13
C ALA A 179 11.97 -13.85 -15.78
N ARG A 180 11.90 -12.52 -15.96
CA ARG A 180 10.67 -11.74 -15.74
C ARG A 180 9.55 -12.16 -16.66
N GLN A 181 9.84 -12.39 -17.95
CA GLN A 181 8.86 -12.88 -18.90
C GLN A 181 8.36 -14.26 -18.49
N ALA A 182 9.25 -15.19 -18.10
CA ALA A 182 8.86 -16.51 -17.66
C ALA A 182 7.96 -16.50 -16.40
N LEU A 183 8.17 -15.57 -15.48
CA LEU A 183 7.27 -15.37 -14.33
C LEU A 183 5.89 -14.86 -14.76
N SER A 184 5.85 -13.90 -15.69
CA SER A 184 4.62 -13.40 -16.28
C SER A 184 3.84 -14.51 -17.00
N ASP A 185 4.52 -15.32 -17.82
CA ASP A 185 3.94 -16.46 -18.55
C ASP A 185 3.44 -17.54 -17.57
N ALA A 186 4.07 -17.66 -16.41
CA ALA A 186 3.63 -18.50 -15.31
C ALA A 186 2.44 -17.91 -14.53
N GLY A 187 1.83 -16.83 -15.02
CA GLY A 187 0.60 -16.22 -14.50
C GLY A 187 0.80 -15.31 -13.29
N MET A 188 2.03 -14.82 -13.05
CA MET A 188 2.29 -13.88 -11.96
C MET A 188 2.03 -12.44 -12.39
N SER A 189 1.37 -11.68 -11.52
CA SER A 189 1.19 -10.23 -11.64
C SER A 189 2.51 -9.49 -11.44
N ILE A 190 2.60 -8.25 -11.95
CA ILE A 190 3.80 -7.40 -11.78
C ILE A 190 4.23 -7.29 -10.30
N PRO A 191 3.34 -7.05 -9.33
CA PRO A 191 3.75 -6.99 -7.93
C PRO A 191 4.29 -8.32 -7.38
N GLU A 192 3.77 -9.46 -7.84
CA GLU A 192 4.33 -10.78 -7.50
C GLU A 192 5.71 -10.98 -8.10
N ILE A 193 5.93 -10.56 -9.35
CA ILE A 193 7.25 -10.62 -10.02
C ILE A 193 8.27 -9.80 -9.24
N GLU A 194 7.94 -8.57 -8.85
CA GLU A 194 8.83 -7.72 -8.05
C GLU A 194 9.11 -8.31 -6.66
N ALA A 195 8.10 -8.92 -6.02
CA ALA A 195 8.31 -9.63 -4.75
C ALA A 195 9.21 -10.86 -4.90
N VAL A 196 9.09 -11.61 -6.00
CA VAL A 196 9.97 -12.74 -6.33
C VAL A 196 11.39 -12.25 -6.55
N ALA A 197 11.58 -11.25 -7.40
CA ALA A 197 12.89 -10.67 -7.70
C ALA A 197 13.59 -10.15 -6.45
N PHE A 198 12.87 -9.46 -5.57
CA PHE A 198 13.43 -8.93 -4.34
C PHE A 198 13.83 -10.06 -3.37
N ARG A 199 12.93 -11.00 -3.08
CA ARG A 199 13.17 -12.05 -2.06
C ARG A 199 13.88 -13.29 -2.60
N SER A 200 14.31 -13.29 -3.86
CA SER A 200 15.16 -14.35 -4.43
C SER A 200 16.65 -14.15 -4.15
N HIS A 201 17.05 -12.96 -3.69
CA HIS A 201 18.44 -12.62 -3.40
C HIS A 201 18.80 -12.91 -1.94
N GLU A 202 20.01 -13.45 -1.70
CA GLU A 202 20.48 -13.88 -0.38
C GLU A 202 20.32 -12.85 0.74
N ARG A 203 20.61 -11.57 0.49
CA ARG A 203 20.40 -10.46 1.44
C ARG A 203 18.98 -10.34 2.01
N ASN A 204 18.00 -11.00 1.40
CA ASN A 204 16.59 -11.00 1.80
C ASN A 204 16.12 -12.38 2.30
N TRP A 205 17.04 -13.32 2.50
CA TRP A 205 16.78 -14.63 3.10
C TRP A 205 16.94 -14.57 4.63
N PRO A 206 16.56 -15.63 5.37
CA PRO A 206 16.80 -15.69 6.81
C PRO A 206 18.29 -15.58 7.17
N ASP A 207 18.58 -14.96 8.32
CA ASP A 207 19.92 -14.66 8.86
C ASP A 207 20.89 -15.85 8.92
N GLY A 208 20.42 -17.09 8.80
CA GLY A 208 21.31 -18.26 8.76
C GLY A 208 21.81 -18.63 7.38
N ILE A 209 21.36 -17.95 6.34
CA ILE A 209 21.61 -18.30 4.94
C ILE A 209 21.75 -17.08 4.02
N ASP A 210 21.71 -15.87 4.54
CA ASP A 210 21.81 -14.61 3.80
C ASP A 210 23.24 -14.23 3.42
N THR A 211 24.25 -14.84 4.06
CA THR A 211 25.66 -14.79 3.69
C THR A 211 26.19 -16.12 3.15
N TYR A 212 27.32 -16.09 2.42
CA TYR A 212 27.95 -17.30 1.90
C TYR A 212 28.41 -18.24 3.02
N GLU A 213 29.03 -17.71 4.07
CA GLU A 213 29.59 -18.47 5.19
C GLU A 213 28.47 -19.21 5.95
N GLU A 214 27.40 -18.50 6.28
CA GLU A 214 26.28 -19.08 7.04
C GLU A 214 25.47 -20.07 6.20
N ARG A 215 25.28 -19.76 4.91
CA ARG A 215 24.66 -20.68 3.96
C ARG A 215 25.50 -21.94 3.76
N SER A 216 26.81 -21.83 3.56
CA SER A 216 27.69 -22.98 3.32
C SER A 216 27.64 -23.98 4.46
N ALA A 217 27.59 -23.49 5.71
CA ALA A 217 27.42 -24.34 6.89
C ALA A 217 26.09 -25.11 6.93
N ARG A 218 25.08 -24.67 6.15
CA ARG A 218 23.71 -25.20 6.16
C ARG A 218 23.23 -25.71 4.80
N ILE A 219 24.07 -25.64 3.77
CA ILE A 219 23.67 -25.88 2.38
C ILE A 219 23.10 -27.30 2.22
N SER A 220 23.70 -28.30 2.86
CA SER A 220 23.21 -29.69 2.88
C SER A 220 21.78 -29.84 3.39
N GLN A 221 21.26 -28.87 4.15
CA GLN A 221 19.93 -28.88 4.72
C GLN A 221 18.87 -28.24 3.82
N PHE A 222 19.22 -27.56 2.72
CA PHE A 222 18.24 -26.92 1.82
C PHE A 222 17.32 -27.95 1.16
N GLY A 223 17.78 -29.20 0.97
CA GLY A 223 16.95 -30.31 0.51
C GLY A 223 15.72 -30.59 1.40
N LYS A 224 15.69 -30.06 2.63
CA LYS A 224 14.57 -30.19 3.56
C LYS A 224 13.46 -29.17 3.34
N TYR A 225 13.69 -28.11 2.55
CA TYR A 225 12.65 -27.14 2.24
C TYR A 225 11.51 -27.79 1.47
N LYS A 226 10.28 -27.50 1.87
CA LYS A 226 9.10 -27.76 1.06
C LYS A 226 9.01 -26.64 0.03
N ALA A 227 9.30 -26.97 -1.22
CA ALA A 227 9.37 -26.03 -2.31
C ALA A 227 8.35 -26.36 -3.42
N PHE A 228 7.96 -25.34 -4.17
CA PHE A 228 7.05 -25.43 -5.30
C PHE A 228 7.62 -24.69 -6.50
N VAL A 229 7.33 -25.14 -7.71
CA VAL A 229 7.82 -24.47 -8.93
C VAL A 229 7.14 -23.11 -9.06
N GLY A 230 7.91 -22.04 -9.16
CA GLY A 230 7.41 -20.71 -9.51
C GLY A 230 7.35 -20.54 -11.02
N ALA A 231 8.52 -20.51 -11.66
CA ALA A 231 8.70 -20.40 -13.10
C ALA A 231 10.01 -21.08 -13.52
N THR A 232 10.19 -21.27 -14.82
CA THR A 232 11.30 -22.03 -15.39
C THR A 232 11.71 -21.35 -16.69
N TRP A 233 12.99 -21.03 -16.85
CA TRP A 233 13.56 -20.37 -18.03
C TRP A 233 14.96 -20.92 -18.29
N ASP A 234 15.41 -20.95 -19.54
CA ASP A 234 16.74 -21.45 -19.93
C ASP A 234 17.15 -22.77 -19.26
N ASP A 235 18.15 -22.72 -18.38
CA ASP A 235 18.64 -23.81 -17.54
C ASP A 235 18.32 -23.59 -16.05
N LYS A 236 17.44 -22.64 -15.71
CA LYS A 236 17.08 -22.24 -14.34
C LYS A 236 15.62 -22.49 -13.98
N VAL A 237 15.38 -22.61 -12.68
CA VAL A 237 14.06 -22.69 -12.08
C VAL A 237 14.05 -21.86 -10.81
N VAL A 238 13.00 -21.07 -10.63
CA VAL A 238 12.74 -20.42 -9.33
C VAL A 238 11.77 -21.26 -8.53
N LEU A 239 12.12 -21.50 -7.29
CA LEU A 239 11.33 -22.23 -6.32
C LEU A 239 10.68 -21.28 -5.33
N ILE A 240 9.40 -21.46 -5.09
CA ILE A 240 8.66 -20.81 -4.01
C ILE A 240 8.81 -21.67 -2.76
N VAL A 241 9.35 -21.08 -1.70
CA VAL A 241 9.49 -21.72 -0.38
C VAL A 241 8.54 -21.03 0.59
N PRO A 242 7.30 -21.54 0.72
CA PRO A 242 6.29 -20.85 1.49
C PRO A 242 6.49 -20.98 3.00
N VAL A 243 6.30 -19.88 3.73
CA VAL A 243 6.43 -19.85 5.19
C VAL A 243 5.47 -20.84 5.86
N GLU A 244 4.25 -20.97 5.32
CA GLU A 244 3.22 -21.88 5.83
C GLU A 244 3.71 -23.32 5.94
N LYS A 245 4.50 -23.79 4.97
CA LYS A 245 4.98 -25.18 4.90
C LYS A 245 6.31 -25.42 5.59
N ASN A 246 7.06 -24.35 5.86
CA ASN A 246 8.44 -24.42 6.35
C ASN A 246 8.59 -23.91 7.80
N ARG A 247 7.50 -23.79 8.56
CA ARG A 247 7.52 -23.39 9.99
C ARG A 247 8.37 -24.29 10.88
N SER A 248 8.56 -25.56 10.51
CA SER A 248 9.36 -26.54 11.26
C SER A 248 10.85 -26.52 10.89
N MET A 249 11.28 -25.65 9.96
CA MET A 249 12.70 -25.52 9.64
C MET A 249 13.49 -25.01 10.86
N PRO A 250 14.81 -25.32 10.94
CA PRO A 250 15.70 -24.76 11.93
C PRO A 250 15.57 -23.24 11.98
N LYS A 251 15.66 -22.64 13.18
CA LYS A 251 15.40 -21.21 13.42
C LYS A 251 16.09 -20.29 12.40
N LEU A 252 17.37 -20.57 12.13
CA LEU A 252 18.22 -19.78 11.23
C LEU A 252 17.91 -19.98 9.74
N MET A 253 17.16 -21.01 9.37
CA MET A 253 16.71 -21.27 8.00
C MET A 253 15.22 -20.97 7.81
N ARG A 254 14.53 -20.57 8.88
CA ARG A 254 13.08 -20.49 8.85
C ARG A 254 12.66 -19.21 8.14
N PRO A 255 11.91 -19.27 7.02
CA PRO A 255 11.35 -18.09 6.39
C PRO A 255 10.40 -17.36 7.36
N TYR A 256 10.52 -16.04 7.47
CA TYR A 256 9.51 -15.18 8.11
C TYR A 256 8.40 -14.78 7.14
N VAL A 257 8.72 -14.73 5.86
CA VAL A 257 7.84 -14.56 4.70
C VAL A 257 8.24 -15.57 3.63
N ASP A 258 7.41 -15.77 2.60
CA ASP A 258 7.78 -16.62 1.47
C ASP A 258 9.09 -16.12 0.84
N ILE A 259 10.06 -17.04 0.72
CA ILE A 259 11.35 -16.79 0.07
C ILE A 259 11.40 -17.54 -1.26
N TYR A 260 12.28 -17.10 -2.15
CA TYR A 260 12.44 -17.72 -3.46
C TYR A 260 13.89 -18.15 -3.66
N LEU A 261 14.09 -19.32 -4.22
CA LEU A 261 15.42 -19.87 -4.47
C LEU A 261 15.56 -20.17 -5.95
N VAL A 262 16.54 -19.57 -6.61
CA VAL A 262 16.85 -19.86 -8.01
C VAL A 262 17.86 -21.00 -8.05
N TYR A 263 17.57 -22.04 -8.82
CA TYR A 263 18.40 -23.23 -8.97
C TYR A 263 18.63 -23.54 -10.44
N ALA A 264 19.70 -24.27 -10.74
CA ALA A 264 19.80 -24.97 -12.00
C ALA A 264 18.66 -26.00 -12.12
N LYS A 265 18.04 -26.15 -13.29
CA LYS A 265 16.97 -27.14 -13.52
C LYS A 265 17.41 -28.54 -13.17
N SER A 266 18.66 -28.90 -13.48
CA SER A 266 19.25 -30.20 -13.17
C SER A 266 19.47 -30.44 -11.67
N ALA A 267 19.41 -29.39 -10.84
CA ALA A 267 19.51 -29.48 -9.38
C ALA A 267 18.17 -29.79 -8.70
N VAL A 268 17.06 -29.84 -9.45
CA VAL A 268 15.70 -29.93 -8.91
C VAL A 268 14.92 -31.05 -9.60
N SER A 269 14.16 -31.81 -8.82
CA SER A 269 13.15 -32.74 -9.34
C SER A 269 11.75 -32.16 -9.13
N VAL A 270 10.94 -32.13 -10.18
CA VAL A 270 9.55 -31.65 -10.13
C VAL A 270 8.60 -32.85 -10.10
N ARG A 271 7.71 -32.88 -9.11
CA ARG A 271 6.61 -33.85 -9.01
C ARG A 271 5.34 -33.20 -9.50
N SER A 272 4.91 -33.57 -10.70
CA SER A 272 3.66 -33.09 -11.27
C SER A 272 2.47 -33.52 -10.42
N LYS A 273 1.60 -32.57 -10.08
CA LYS A 273 0.30 -32.91 -9.48
C LYS A 273 -0.52 -33.64 -10.54
N ARG A 274 -1.05 -34.82 -10.18
CA ARG A 274 -2.07 -35.51 -10.99
C ARG A 274 -3.27 -34.57 -11.13
N ARG A 275 -3.42 -33.92 -12.29
CA ARG A 275 -4.61 -33.13 -12.63
C ARG A 275 -5.79 -34.11 -12.69
N LYS A 276 -6.79 -33.91 -11.82
CA LYS A 276 -8.08 -34.60 -11.90
C LYS A 276 -8.97 -33.88 -12.90
#